data_AF-A0A0H5P9Y0-F1
#
_entry.id   AF-A0A0H5P9Y0-F1
#
_cell.length_a   1.000
_cell.length_b   1.000
_cell.length_c   1.000
_cell.angle_alpha   90.00
_cell.angle_beta   90.00
_cell.angle_gamma   90.00
#
_symmetry.space_group_name_H-M   'P 1'
#
loop_
_entity.id
_entity.type
_entity.pdbx_description
1 polymer ?
#
loop_
_entity_poly.entity_id
_entity_poly.type
_entity_poly.pdbx_seq_one_letter_code
_entity_poly.pdbx_strand_id
1 'polypeptide(L)'
;MTVTIYRPARAARLAAVKAHVRRVRRLLAAAVARFLNGPQITEALNTGRLVTVSTHMTGLGADSDQVRRYSSPAGKKVKAAFLGLHGIEPGKVWVVRNGRPVHVYAYSPTDPALTDGLAAYARTAHLVTA
;
A
#
# COMPACT_ATOMS: atom_id res chain seq x y z
N MET A 1 -3.09 30.77 33.88
CA MET A 1 -1.96 31.09 32.98
C MET A 1 -0.98 29.93 33.02
N THR A 2 -0.90 29.10 31.98
CA THR A 2 -0.12 27.85 31.99
C THR A 2 1.30 28.11 31.46
N VAL A 3 2.29 28.23 32.35
CA VAL A 3 3.69 28.42 31.96
C VAL A 3 4.30 27.05 31.64
N THR A 4 4.54 26.78 30.36
CA THR A 4 5.23 25.54 29.93
C THR A 4 6.73 25.76 30.04
N ILE A 5 7.36 25.25 31.11
CA ILE A 5 8.81 25.30 31.26
C ILE A 5 9.42 24.28 30.28
N TYR A 6 9.94 24.76 29.16
CA TYR A 6 10.67 23.94 28.20
C TYR A 6 11.95 23.40 28.83
N ARG A 7 12.13 22.06 28.81
CA ARG A 7 13.33 21.38 29.32
C ARG A 7 14.07 20.71 28.15
N PRO A 8 15.16 21.30 27.63
CA PRO A 8 15.83 20.83 26.41
C PRO A 8 16.36 19.40 26.53
N ALA A 9 16.96 19.03 27.68
CA ALA A 9 17.46 17.67 27.91
C ALA A 9 16.34 16.61 27.86
N ARG A 10 15.17 16.92 28.43
CA ARG A 10 13.99 16.04 28.34
C ARG A 10 13.49 15.95 26.90
N ALA A 11 13.44 17.07 26.17
CA ALA A 11 13.03 17.10 24.77
C ALA A 11 13.97 16.25 23.89
N ALA A 12 15.29 16.38 24.07
CA ALA A 12 16.29 15.59 23.35
C ALA A 12 16.17 14.09 23.64
N ARG A 13 15.99 13.69 24.91
CA ARG A 13 15.76 12.28 25.27
C ARG A 13 14.50 11.71 24.61
N LEU A 14 13.40 12.46 24.64
CA LEU A 14 12.15 12.06 23.98
C LEU A 14 12.31 11.97 22.46
N ALA A 15 13.07 12.87 21.85
CA ALA A 15 13.37 12.82 20.42
C ALA A 15 14.18 11.56 20.07
N ALA A 16 15.21 11.24 20.86
CA ALA A 16 16.02 10.04 20.69
C ALA A 16 15.19 8.75 20.83
N VAL A 17 14.33 8.66 21.85
CA VAL A 17 13.39 7.53 22.03
C VAL A 17 12.46 7.40 20.83
N LYS A 18 11.87 8.51 20.36
CA LYS A 18 11.00 8.50 19.16
C LYS A 18 11.75 8.04 17.92
N ALA A 19 12.99 8.47 17.73
CA ALA A 19 13.83 8.05 16.61
C ALA A 19 14.13 6.54 16.68
N HIS A 20 14.48 6.03 17.87
CA HIS A 20 14.75 4.62 18.09
C HIS A 20 13.51 3.75 17.82
N VAL A 21 12.35 4.13 18.38
CA VAL A 21 11.08 3.43 18.13
C VAL A 21 10.71 3.44 16.64
N ARG A 22 10.92 4.57 15.95
CA ARG A 22 10.70 4.64 14.49
C ARG A 22 11.62 3.68 13.72
N ARG A 23 12.90 3.59 14.10
CA ARG A 23 13.85 2.66 13.48
C ARG A 23 13.43 1.21 13.70
N VAL A 24 13.14 0.82 14.94
CA VAL A 24 12.68 -0.54 15.28
C VAL A 24 11.42 -0.91 14.50
N ARG A 25 10.42 -0.02 14.46
CA ARG A 25 9.19 -0.25 13.69
C ARG A 25 9.45 -0.42 12.19
N ARG A 26 10.37 0.36 11.61
CA ARG A 26 10.73 0.21 10.18
C ARG A 26 11.38 -1.14 9.90
N LEU A 27 12.29 -1.58 10.77
CA LEU A 27 12.97 -2.88 10.64
C LEU A 27 11.98 -4.05 10.75
N LEU A 28 11.00 -3.95 11.64
CA LEU A 28 10.02 -5.00 11.88
C LEU A 28 8.82 -4.97 10.92
N ALA A 29 8.62 -3.89 10.14
CA ALA A 29 7.41 -3.69 9.36
C ALA A 29 7.10 -4.84 8.40
N ALA A 30 8.11 -5.38 7.72
CA ALA A 30 7.94 -6.50 6.80
C ALA A 30 7.54 -7.79 7.53
N ALA A 31 8.15 -8.08 8.67
CA ALA A 31 7.80 -9.23 9.49
C ALA A 31 6.36 -9.12 10.03
N VAL A 32 5.97 -7.92 10.49
CA VAL A 32 4.60 -7.65 10.95
C VAL A 32 3.59 -7.83 9.82
N ALA A 33 3.88 -7.31 8.61
CA ALA A 33 2.98 -7.48 7.48
C ALA A 33 2.80 -8.96 7.09
N ARG A 34 3.88 -9.75 7.06
CA ARG A 34 3.81 -11.20 6.81
C ARG A 34 3.00 -11.93 7.87
N PHE A 35 3.23 -11.60 9.15
CA PHE A 35 2.47 -12.18 10.25
C PHE A 35 0.97 -11.89 10.14
N LEU A 36 0.60 -10.63 9.87
CA LEU A 36 -0.80 -10.21 9.73
C LEU A 36 -1.50 -10.82 8.51
N ASN A 37 -0.75 -11.12 7.44
CA ASN A 37 -1.28 -11.79 6.26
C ASN A 37 -1.43 -13.31 6.46
N GLY A 38 -0.62 -13.91 7.34
CA GLY A 38 -0.49 -15.36 7.41
C GLY A 38 0.30 -15.95 6.22
N PRO A 39 0.60 -17.26 6.27
CA PRO A 39 1.49 -17.90 5.31
C PRO A 39 0.93 -17.93 3.88
N GLN A 40 -0.35 -18.27 3.71
CA GLN A 40 -0.99 -18.43 2.40
C GLN A 40 -1.05 -17.12 1.60
N ILE A 41 -1.48 -16.02 2.23
CA ILE A 41 -1.54 -14.71 1.58
C ILE A 41 -0.12 -14.19 1.30
N THR A 42 0.81 -14.41 2.23
CA THR A 42 2.22 -14.05 2.02
C THR A 42 2.81 -14.79 0.81
N GLU A 43 2.56 -16.09 0.68
CA GLU A 43 2.98 -16.89 -0.47
C GLU A 43 2.31 -16.40 -1.76
N ALA A 44 0.99 -16.15 -1.73
CA ALA A 44 0.26 -15.65 -2.89
C ALA A 44 0.79 -14.29 -3.39
N LEU A 45 1.17 -13.39 -2.47
CA LEU A 45 1.79 -12.11 -2.83
C LEU A 45 3.21 -12.30 -3.40
N ASN A 46 4.02 -13.19 -2.81
CA ASN A 46 5.39 -13.46 -3.26
C ASN A 46 5.43 -14.15 -4.63
N THR A 47 4.45 -15.01 -4.91
CA THR A 47 4.32 -15.76 -6.18
C THR A 47 3.53 -15.01 -7.25
N GLY A 48 3.01 -13.81 -6.93
CA GLY A 48 2.21 -13.01 -7.87
C GLY A 48 0.79 -13.53 -8.11
N ARG A 49 0.32 -14.56 -7.38
CA ARG A 49 -1.09 -15.00 -7.42
C ARG A 49 -2.05 -13.95 -6.88
N LEU A 50 -1.57 -13.06 -6.02
CA LEU A 50 -2.25 -11.84 -5.61
C LEU A 50 -1.36 -10.64 -5.87
N VAL A 51 -1.96 -9.59 -6.42
CA VAL A 51 -1.28 -8.32 -6.69
C VAL A 51 -2.03 -7.16 -6.08
N THR A 52 -1.28 -6.15 -5.64
CA THR A 52 -1.84 -4.83 -5.30
C THR A 52 -1.83 -3.95 -6.53
N VAL A 53 -2.65 -2.90 -6.55
CA VAL A 53 -2.68 -1.92 -7.65
C VAL A 53 -1.30 -1.31 -7.90
N SER A 54 -0.53 -1.01 -6.85
CA SER A 54 0.85 -0.53 -7.01
C SER A 54 1.75 -1.56 -7.69
N THR A 55 1.68 -2.83 -7.29
CA THR A 55 2.50 -3.90 -7.88
C THR A 55 2.12 -4.10 -9.34
N HIS A 56 0.83 -4.11 -9.65
CA HIS A 56 0.32 -4.26 -11.01
C HIS A 56 0.74 -3.09 -11.91
N MET A 57 0.59 -1.85 -11.44
CA MET A 57 1.06 -0.66 -12.17
C MET A 57 2.55 -0.73 -12.49
N THR A 58 3.39 -1.16 -11.54
CA THR A 58 4.82 -1.37 -11.77
C THR A 58 5.08 -2.45 -12.82
N GLY A 59 4.31 -3.55 -12.81
CA GLY A 59 4.37 -4.58 -13.84
C GLY A 59 4.01 -4.08 -15.24
N LEU A 60 3.14 -3.06 -15.33
CA LEU A 60 2.79 -2.36 -16.57
C LEU A 60 3.78 -1.24 -16.97
N GLY A 61 4.90 -1.10 -16.25
CA GLY A 61 5.94 -0.11 -16.56
C GLY A 61 5.77 1.26 -15.91
N ALA A 62 4.81 1.44 -14.98
CA ALA A 62 4.69 2.71 -14.27
C ALA A 62 5.91 2.99 -13.38
N ASP A 63 6.47 4.19 -13.48
CA ASP A 63 7.62 4.59 -12.68
C ASP A 63 7.27 4.78 -11.19
N SER A 64 8.31 4.92 -10.36
CA SER A 64 8.16 5.06 -8.91
C SER A 64 7.38 6.32 -8.49
N ASP A 65 7.48 7.43 -9.22
CA ASP A 65 6.76 8.66 -8.92
C ASP A 65 5.28 8.55 -9.30
N GLN A 66 5.00 7.95 -10.46
CA GLN A 66 3.67 7.65 -10.93
C GLN A 66 2.94 6.72 -9.95
N VAL A 67 3.55 5.61 -9.54
CA VAL A 67 2.98 4.70 -8.55
C VAL A 67 2.76 5.43 -7.22
N ARG A 68 3.72 6.23 -6.76
CA ARG A 68 3.60 6.97 -5.49
C ARG A 68 2.40 7.91 -5.49
N ARG A 69 2.21 8.68 -6.57
CA ARG A 69 1.16 9.70 -6.69
C ARG A 69 -0.21 9.11 -7.01
N TYR A 70 -0.26 8.10 -7.87
CA TYR A 70 -1.51 7.71 -8.53
C TYR A 70 -2.05 6.34 -8.13
N SER A 71 -1.28 5.49 -7.46
CA SER A 71 -1.75 4.15 -7.03
C SER A 71 -3.00 4.19 -6.14
N SER A 72 -3.11 5.17 -5.24
CA SER A 72 -4.26 5.25 -4.33
C SER A 72 -5.53 5.76 -5.04
N PRO A 73 -5.49 6.85 -5.82
CA PRO A 73 -6.62 7.25 -6.66
C PRO A 73 -7.04 6.14 -7.65
N ALA A 74 -6.08 5.52 -8.34
CA ALA A 74 -6.33 4.41 -9.26
C ALA A 74 -7.00 3.23 -8.55
N GLY A 75 -6.53 2.88 -7.34
CA GLY A 75 -7.11 1.78 -6.57
C GLY A 75 -8.56 1.99 -6.16
N LYS A 76 -9.04 3.24 -6.05
CA LYS A 76 -10.48 3.51 -5.86
C LYS A 76 -11.29 3.14 -7.10
N LYS A 77 -10.75 3.38 -8.30
CA LYS A 77 -11.39 3.04 -9.57
C LYS A 77 -11.39 1.53 -9.79
N VAL A 78 -10.27 0.86 -9.50
CA VAL A 78 -10.18 -0.61 -9.52
C VAL A 78 -11.16 -1.23 -8.53
N LYS A 79 -11.26 -0.72 -7.29
CA LYS A 79 -12.28 -1.20 -6.34
C LYS A 79 -13.70 -1.06 -6.91
N ALA A 80 -14.03 0.09 -7.50
CA ALA A 80 -15.36 0.32 -8.06
C ALA A 80 -15.64 -0.63 -9.24
N ALA A 81 -14.67 -0.85 -10.13
CA ALA A 81 -14.79 -1.82 -11.21
C ALA A 81 -14.99 -3.26 -10.68
N PHE A 82 -14.20 -3.66 -9.68
CA PHE A 82 -14.31 -4.99 -9.06
C PHE A 82 -15.69 -5.20 -8.42
N LEU A 83 -16.20 -4.19 -7.71
CA LEU A 83 -17.54 -4.25 -7.12
C LEU A 83 -18.62 -4.36 -8.19
N GLY A 84 -18.47 -3.65 -9.31
CA GLY A 84 -19.41 -3.73 -10.43
C GLY A 84 -19.42 -5.09 -11.12
N LEU A 85 -18.25 -5.73 -11.24
CA LEU A 85 -18.08 -7.02 -11.91
C LEU A 85 -18.49 -8.21 -11.03
N HIS A 86 -18.14 -8.17 -9.74
CA HIS A 86 -18.27 -9.33 -8.84
C HIS A 86 -19.34 -9.16 -7.77
N GLY A 87 -19.88 -7.96 -7.56
CA GLY A 87 -20.89 -7.67 -6.55
C GLY A 87 -20.39 -7.70 -5.09
N ILE A 88 -19.09 -7.92 -4.87
CA ILE A 88 -18.47 -8.01 -3.54
C ILE A 88 -17.23 -7.11 -3.41
N GLU A 89 -16.81 -6.81 -2.17
CA GLU A 89 -15.54 -6.11 -1.95
C GLU A 89 -14.33 -7.02 -2.22
N PRO A 90 -13.25 -6.49 -2.82
CA PRO A 90 -12.01 -7.23 -2.97
C PRO A 90 -11.35 -7.51 -1.62
N GLY A 91 -10.59 -8.60 -1.56
CA GLY A 91 -9.81 -8.96 -0.38
C GLY A 91 -8.77 -7.90 -0.03
N LYS A 92 -8.46 -7.76 1.26
CA LYS A 92 -7.44 -6.83 1.74
C LYS A 92 -6.23 -7.56 2.30
N VAL A 93 -5.04 -7.06 1.99
CA VAL A 93 -3.76 -7.58 2.43
C VAL A 93 -2.91 -6.48 3.07
N TRP A 94 -2.01 -6.87 3.96
CA TRP A 94 -1.03 -5.99 4.58
C TRP A 94 0.22 -5.89 3.71
N VAL A 95 0.60 -4.66 3.35
CA VAL A 95 1.86 -4.35 2.68
C VAL A 95 2.63 -3.30 3.46
N VAL A 96 3.93 -3.17 3.21
CA VAL A 96 4.74 -2.12 3.82
C VAL A 96 4.83 -0.92 2.89
N ARG A 97 4.37 0.25 3.36
CA ARG A 97 4.54 1.54 2.68
C ARG A 97 5.16 2.55 3.62
N ASN A 98 6.23 3.22 3.20
CA ASN A 98 6.96 4.20 4.02
C ASN A 98 7.40 3.65 5.40
N GLY A 99 7.75 2.35 5.44
CA GLY A 99 8.17 1.67 6.66
C GLY A 99 7.05 1.42 7.67
N ARG A 100 5.79 1.37 7.20
CA ARG A 100 4.61 1.05 8.01
C ARG A 100 3.75 0.01 7.30
N PRO A 101 3.20 -0.98 8.03
CA PRO A 101 2.14 -1.83 7.49
C PRO A 101 0.90 -0.99 7.16
N VAL A 102 0.33 -1.24 5.98
CA VAL A 102 -0.90 -0.62 5.48
C VAL A 102 -1.78 -1.71 4.89
N HIS A 103 -3.07 -1.63 5.16
CA HIS A 103 -4.06 -2.56 4.63
C HIS A 103 -4.57 -2.04 3.29
N VAL A 104 -4.37 -2.80 2.22
CA VAL A 104 -4.70 -2.41 0.84
C VAL A 104 -5.47 -3.53 0.15
N TYR A 105 -6.25 -3.19 -0.86
CA TYR A 105 -6.93 -4.20 -1.67
C TYR A 105 -5.94 -4.97 -2.54
N ALA A 106 -6.20 -6.27 -2.68
CA ALA A 106 -5.47 -7.19 -3.54
C ALA A 106 -6.43 -7.91 -4.48
N TYR A 107 -5.90 -8.31 -5.63
CA TYR A 107 -6.67 -8.83 -6.76
C TYR A 107 -5.93 -10.02 -7.36
N SER A 108 -6.65 -10.89 -8.06
CA SER A 108 -6.01 -11.79 -9.03
C SER A 108 -5.31 -10.94 -10.09
N PRO A 109 -4.09 -11.30 -10.54
CA PRO A 109 -3.38 -10.53 -11.57
C PRO A 109 -4.11 -10.49 -12.92
N THR A 110 -5.02 -11.44 -13.16
CA THR A 110 -5.82 -11.54 -14.39
C THR A 110 -7.23 -10.99 -14.24
N ASP A 111 -7.56 -10.37 -13.11
CA ASP A 111 -8.91 -9.83 -12.88
C ASP A 111 -9.18 -8.64 -13.81
N PRO A 112 -10.29 -8.66 -14.59
CA PRO A 112 -10.61 -7.56 -15.52
C PRO A 112 -10.81 -6.21 -14.83
N ALA A 113 -11.15 -6.20 -13.53
CA ALA A 113 -11.30 -4.97 -12.76
C ALA A 113 -10.00 -4.13 -12.69
N LEU A 114 -8.83 -4.77 -12.79
CA LEU A 114 -7.55 -4.06 -12.84
C LEU A 114 -7.45 -3.21 -14.10
N THR A 115 -7.71 -3.82 -15.26
CA THR A 115 -7.70 -3.15 -16.56
C THR A 115 -8.77 -2.06 -16.61
N ASP A 116 -10.02 -2.38 -16.29
CA ASP A 116 -11.15 -1.45 -16.35
C ASP A 116 -10.95 -0.26 -15.40
N GLY A 117 -10.49 -0.54 -14.17
CA GLY A 117 -10.23 0.49 -13.17
C GLY A 117 -9.07 1.42 -13.55
N LEU A 118 -8.01 0.89 -14.16
CA LEU A 118 -6.88 1.69 -14.63
C LEU A 118 -7.24 2.52 -15.86
N ALA A 119 -8.02 1.96 -16.78
CA ALA A 119 -8.54 2.65 -17.96
C ALA A 119 -9.48 3.81 -17.57
N ALA A 120 -10.30 3.63 -16.53
CA ALA A 120 -11.22 4.66 -16.03
C ALA A 120 -10.53 5.85 -15.35
N TYR A 121 -9.21 5.81 -15.14
CA TYR A 121 -8.46 6.92 -14.56
C TYR A 121 -7.45 7.49 -15.55
N ALA A 122 -7.70 8.73 -16.00
CA ALA A 122 -6.91 9.38 -17.05
C ALA A 122 -5.38 9.39 -16.81
N ARG A 123 -4.92 9.41 -15.55
CA ARG A 123 -3.48 9.39 -15.20
C ARG A 123 -2.83 8.01 -15.30
N THR A 124 -3.62 6.96 -15.47
CA THR A 124 -3.15 5.56 -15.59
C THR A 124 -3.69 4.85 -16.83
N ALA A 125 -4.63 5.45 -17.57
CA ALA A 125 -5.25 4.83 -18.74
C ALA A 125 -4.24 4.40 -19.83
N HIS A 126 -3.17 5.19 -20.00
CA HIS A 126 -2.09 4.89 -20.94
C HIS A 126 -1.32 3.59 -20.62
N LEU A 127 -1.41 3.08 -19.39
CA LEU A 127 -0.73 1.84 -18.98
C LEU A 127 -1.41 0.57 -19.52
N VAL A 128 -2.68 0.67 -19.93
CA VAL A 128 -3.53 -0.48 -20.30
C VAL A 128 -4.12 -0.38 -21.71
N THR A 129 -3.76 0.66 -22.45
CA THR A 129 -4.26 0.93 -23.82
C THR A 129 -3.22 0.65 -24.90
N ALA A 130 -2.08 0.07 -24.53
CA ALA A 130 -0.99 -0.30 -25.44
C ALA A 130 -1.22 -1.68 -26.08
#